data_AF-A0A437S6E7-F1
#
_entry.id   AF-A0A437S6E7-F1
#
_cell.length_a   1.000
_cell.length_b   1.000
_cell.length_c   1.000
_cell.angle_alpha   90.00
_cell.angle_beta   90.00
_cell.angle_gamma   90.00
#
_symmetry.space_group_name_H-M   'P 1'
#
loop_
_entity.id
_entity.type
_entity.pdbx_description
1 polymer ?
#
loop_
_entity_poly.entity_id
_entity_poly.type
_entity_poly.pdbx_seq_one_letter_code
_entity_poly.pdbx_strand_id
1 'polypeptide(L)'
;MKINEIIKSKRKELGYTQEEIADILGISTPAVNKWESGATYPDITLLPPLARLLKTDLNTLLSFKEDLSNEEIETILNKTFEIINKESFSAGFNYAIDIINDYPHNEVLTLNLALVLDGALTLFLVENQKEYKKKLESLYKKLVESENYTVKNEAIHMLISKYMEENKYEKVEELINLLPTPSPRNKNFYLTNLYFQKNNFDEALKLLSSELIQSLSDTQNILFMMVKIALKENRPEDAKLYANSYKKLNDDFGFLKFISYTAHLEIALYNKDKESALLILEKMLNSLEENWNVGNSIFYKFLNSSKDNLDNYISKFIPAILKGFETEEEYDFLREDERFLEMISNNKIKFKIDNEKEL
;
A
#
# COMPACT_ATOMS: atom_id res chain seq x y z
N MET A 1 -35.75 -0.19 -12.99
CA MET A 1 -36.97 0.25 -13.69
C MET A 1 -36.88 1.75 -13.87
N LYS A 2 -37.44 2.30 -14.94
CA LYS A 2 -37.56 3.76 -15.12
C LYS A 2 -38.91 4.25 -14.57
N ILE A 3 -39.03 5.54 -14.27
CA ILE A 3 -40.26 6.16 -13.74
C ILE A 3 -41.53 5.76 -14.52
N ASN A 4 -41.47 5.72 -15.86
CA ASN A 4 -42.62 5.36 -16.70
C ASN A 4 -43.10 3.92 -16.46
N GLU A 5 -42.17 2.99 -16.22
CA GLU A 5 -42.46 1.59 -15.92
C GLU A 5 -43.04 1.46 -14.51
N ILE A 6 -42.55 2.25 -13.57
CA ILE A 6 -43.02 2.25 -12.18
C ILE A 6 -44.45 2.79 -12.09
N ILE A 7 -44.75 3.91 -12.77
CA ILE A 7 -46.11 4.47 -12.86
C ILE A 7 -47.06 3.41 -13.40
N LYS A 8 -46.72 2.80 -14.54
CA LYS A 8 -47.55 1.78 -15.20
C LYS A 8 -47.75 0.53 -14.34
N SER A 9 -46.69 0.07 -13.68
CA SER A 9 -46.72 -1.12 -12.83
C SER A 9 -47.59 -0.88 -11.59
N LYS A 10 -47.34 0.21 -10.86
CA LYS A 10 -48.08 0.57 -9.64
C LYS A 10 -49.55 0.86 -9.93
N ARG A 11 -49.86 1.53 -11.03
CA ARG A 11 -51.25 1.73 -11.47
C ARG A 11 -51.97 0.39 -11.62
N LYS A 12 -51.36 -0.55 -12.36
CA LYS A 12 -51.94 -1.88 -12.59
C LYS A 12 -52.07 -2.70 -11.31
N GLU A 13 -51.08 -2.65 -10.43
CA GLU A 13 -51.08 -3.30 -9.11
C GLU A 13 -52.27 -2.83 -8.25
N LEU A 14 -52.58 -1.53 -8.31
CA LEU A 14 -53.69 -0.92 -7.58
C LEU A 14 -55.04 -1.01 -8.32
N GLY A 15 -55.08 -1.60 -9.52
CA GLY A 15 -56.30 -1.80 -10.29
C GLY A 15 -56.85 -0.55 -10.99
N TYR A 16 -56.09 0.55 -11.04
CA TYR A 16 -56.53 1.80 -11.66
C TYR A 16 -56.42 1.78 -13.20
N THR A 17 -57.33 2.45 -13.87
CA THR A 17 -57.23 2.81 -15.29
C THR A 17 -56.43 4.11 -15.47
N GLN A 18 -55.99 4.41 -16.70
CA GLN A 18 -55.30 5.68 -16.98
C GLN A 18 -56.25 6.89 -16.79
N GLU A 19 -57.53 6.70 -17.06
CA GLU A 19 -58.59 7.71 -16.90
C GLU A 19 -58.83 8.01 -15.43
N GLU A 20 -58.93 7.00 -14.58
CA GLU A 20 -59.11 7.18 -13.14
C GLU A 20 -57.93 7.92 -12.49
N ILE A 21 -56.69 7.62 -12.90
CA ILE A 21 -55.53 8.41 -12.42
C ILE A 21 -55.63 9.87 -12.89
N ALA A 22 -56.05 10.09 -14.14
CA ALA A 22 -56.16 11.43 -14.69
C ALA A 22 -57.21 12.27 -13.95
N ASP A 23 -58.38 11.68 -13.68
CA ASP A 23 -59.47 12.32 -12.94
C ASP A 23 -59.06 12.67 -11.50
N ILE A 24 -58.41 11.74 -10.79
CA ILE A 24 -57.97 11.96 -9.40
C ILE A 24 -56.91 13.07 -9.32
N LEU A 25 -56.02 13.14 -10.30
CA LEU A 25 -54.94 14.14 -10.34
C LEU A 25 -55.35 15.45 -11.03
N GLY A 26 -56.57 15.55 -11.57
CA GLY A 26 -57.07 16.75 -12.25
C GLY A 26 -56.34 17.04 -13.57
N ILE A 27 -55.93 16.01 -14.30
CA ILE A 27 -55.18 16.11 -15.57
C ILE A 27 -55.90 15.35 -16.68
N SER A 28 -55.36 15.39 -17.90
CA SER A 28 -55.92 14.65 -19.03
C SER A 28 -55.40 13.22 -19.11
N THR A 29 -56.24 12.25 -19.48
CA THR A 29 -55.86 10.84 -19.73
C THR A 29 -54.68 10.68 -20.71
N PRO A 30 -54.58 11.45 -21.81
CA PRO A 30 -53.41 11.42 -22.68
C PRO A 30 -52.09 11.79 -21.98
N ALA A 31 -52.12 12.62 -20.94
CA ALA A 31 -50.92 12.93 -20.16
C ALA A 31 -50.40 11.69 -19.44
N VAL A 32 -51.28 10.93 -18.78
CA VAL A 32 -50.93 9.67 -18.11
C VAL A 32 -50.38 8.66 -19.11
N ASN A 33 -50.99 8.56 -20.30
CA ASN A 33 -50.50 7.67 -21.36
C ASN A 33 -49.08 8.05 -21.84
N LYS A 34 -48.82 9.34 -22.04
CA LYS A 34 -47.49 9.84 -22.40
C LYS A 34 -46.45 9.60 -21.31
N TRP A 35 -46.84 9.64 -20.04
CA TRP A 35 -45.95 9.27 -18.93
C TRP A 35 -45.60 7.79 -18.96
N GLU A 36 -46.59 6.90 -19.07
CA GLU A 36 -46.37 5.45 -19.06
C GLU A 36 -45.61 4.94 -20.30
N SER A 37 -45.70 5.66 -21.43
CA SER A 37 -44.92 5.37 -22.63
C SER A 37 -43.51 5.98 -22.62
N GLY A 38 -43.18 6.81 -21.64
CA GLY A 38 -41.89 7.51 -21.55
C GLY A 38 -41.76 8.68 -22.54
N ALA A 39 -42.85 9.10 -23.19
CA ALA A 39 -42.84 10.22 -24.14
C ALA A 39 -42.70 11.59 -23.44
N THR A 40 -43.21 11.71 -22.21
CA THR A 40 -43.08 12.91 -21.37
C THR A 40 -42.99 12.50 -19.90
N TYR A 41 -42.54 13.39 -19.01
CA TYR A 41 -42.53 13.16 -17.56
C TYR A 41 -43.70 13.89 -16.88
N PRO A 42 -44.16 13.40 -15.71
CA PRO A 42 -45.02 14.20 -14.84
C PRO A 42 -44.32 15.51 -14.45
N ASP A 43 -45.08 16.60 -14.39
CA ASP A 43 -44.57 17.86 -13.85
C ASP A 43 -44.10 17.66 -12.40
N ILE A 44 -43.07 18.40 -11.97
CA ILE A 44 -42.51 18.27 -10.61
C ILE A 44 -43.57 18.48 -9.53
N THR A 45 -44.56 19.34 -9.79
CA THR A 45 -45.69 19.60 -8.87
C THR A 45 -46.68 18.43 -8.77
N LEU A 46 -46.71 17.56 -9.79
CA LEU A 46 -47.57 16.38 -9.84
C LEU A 46 -46.90 15.14 -9.22
N LEU A 47 -45.59 15.16 -8.96
CA LEU A 47 -44.89 14.01 -8.36
C LEU A 47 -45.40 13.68 -6.94
N PRO A 48 -45.56 14.63 -5.99
CA PRO A 48 -46.08 14.30 -4.66
C PRO A 48 -47.50 13.71 -4.66
N PRO A 49 -48.50 14.28 -5.36
CA PRO A 49 -49.84 13.67 -5.39
C PRO A 49 -49.85 12.33 -6.15
N LEU A 50 -49.06 12.18 -7.22
CA LEU A 50 -48.93 10.91 -7.94
C LEU A 50 -48.34 9.81 -7.05
N ALA A 51 -47.31 10.13 -6.25
CA ALA A 51 -46.71 9.18 -5.31
C ALA A 51 -47.71 8.71 -4.24
N ARG A 52 -48.50 9.64 -3.66
CA ARG A 52 -49.57 9.32 -2.69
C ARG A 52 -50.65 8.43 -3.32
N LEU A 53 -51.08 8.76 -4.54
CA LEU A 53 -52.07 7.96 -5.28
C LEU A 53 -51.57 6.54 -5.54
N LEU A 54 -50.32 6.40 -5.98
CA LEU A 54 -49.68 5.13 -6.27
C LEU A 54 -49.18 4.38 -5.02
N LYS A 55 -49.47 4.90 -3.81
CA LYS A 55 -49.03 4.34 -2.53
C LYS A 55 -47.53 4.01 -2.49
N THR A 56 -46.72 4.93 -3.01
CA THR A 56 -45.27 4.81 -3.08
C THR A 56 -44.63 6.11 -2.60
N ASP A 57 -43.35 6.08 -2.25
CA ASP A 57 -42.57 7.29 -2.01
C ASP A 57 -41.94 7.83 -3.31
N LEU A 58 -41.42 9.06 -3.23
CA LEU A 58 -40.76 9.72 -4.36
C LEU A 58 -39.45 9.05 -4.76
N ASN A 59 -38.73 8.42 -3.84
CA ASN A 59 -37.48 7.73 -4.15
C ASN A 59 -37.76 6.53 -5.06
N THR A 60 -38.74 5.71 -4.68
CA THR A 60 -39.21 4.59 -5.48
C THR A 60 -39.80 5.08 -6.82
N LEU A 61 -40.63 6.12 -6.82
CA LEU A 61 -41.23 6.65 -8.05
C LEU A 61 -40.17 7.15 -9.04
N LEU A 62 -39.18 7.89 -8.55
CA LEU A 62 -38.07 8.43 -9.35
C LEU A 62 -36.96 7.42 -9.60
N SER A 63 -37.08 6.19 -9.08
CA SER A 63 -36.03 5.17 -9.12
C SER A 63 -34.71 5.64 -8.49
N PHE A 64 -34.79 6.53 -7.50
CA PHE A 64 -33.66 6.99 -6.71
C PHE A 64 -33.08 5.84 -5.88
N LYS A 65 -31.76 5.69 -5.95
CA LYS A 65 -30.98 4.79 -5.10
C LYS A 65 -29.92 5.64 -4.42
N GLU A 66 -29.87 5.56 -3.10
CA GLU A 66 -29.05 6.44 -2.27
C GLU A 66 -27.55 6.17 -2.45
N ASP A 67 -27.16 4.89 -2.48
CA ASP A 67 -25.81 4.45 -2.81
C ASP A 67 -25.84 3.11 -3.56
N LEU A 68 -24.89 2.93 -4.48
CA LEU A 68 -24.70 1.66 -5.18
C LEU A 68 -23.99 0.66 -4.25
N SER A 69 -24.49 -0.57 -4.19
CA SER A 69 -23.77 -1.66 -3.55
C SER A 69 -22.52 -2.05 -4.38
N ASN A 70 -21.57 -2.76 -3.77
CA ASN A 70 -20.40 -3.27 -4.49
C ASN A 70 -20.79 -4.20 -5.65
N GLU A 71 -21.85 -5.00 -5.49
CA GLU A 71 -22.36 -5.89 -6.54
C GLU A 71 -22.97 -5.11 -7.72
N GLU A 72 -23.64 -3.99 -7.42
CA GLU A 72 -24.18 -3.10 -8.45
C GLU A 72 -23.07 -2.37 -9.21
N ILE A 73 -22.02 -1.91 -8.50
CA ILE A 73 -20.82 -1.36 -9.12
C ILE A 73 -20.19 -2.40 -10.05
N GLU A 74 -19.97 -3.63 -9.57
CA GLU A 74 -19.39 -4.71 -10.38
C GLU A 74 -20.23 -5.01 -11.64
N THR A 75 -21.55 -5.04 -11.50
CA THR A 75 -22.48 -5.22 -12.63
C THR A 75 -22.34 -4.09 -13.66
N ILE A 76 -22.18 -2.85 -13.21
CA ILE A 76 -21.94 -1.69 -14.07
C ILE A 76 -20.60 -1.83 -14.80
N LEU A 77 -19.52 -2.20 -14.10
CA LEU A 77 -18.19 -2.38 -14.69
C LEU A 77 -18.20 -3.46 -15.78
N ASN A 78 -18.80 -4.63 -15.47
CA ASN A 78 -18.93 -5.74 -16.40
C ASN A 78 -19.72 -5.33 -17.64
N LYS A 79 -20.84 -4.62 -17.46
CA LYS A 79 -21.63 -4.11 -18.57
C LYS A 79 -20.87 -3.09 -19.42
N THR A 80 -20.11 -2.17 -18.81
CA THR A 80 -19.23 -1.24 -19.53
C THR A 80 -18.26 -2.02 -20.42
N PHE A 81 -17.58 -3.03 -19.87
CA PHE A 81 -16.64 -3.85 -20.62
C PHE A 81 -17.32 -4.65 -21.74
N GLU A 82 -18.51 -5.20 -21.49
CA GLU A 82 -19.29 -5.87 -22.53
C GLU A 82 -19.65 -4.96 -23.71
N ILE A 83 -20.04 -3.71 -23.45
CA ILE A 83 -20.34 -2.72 -24.50
C ILE A 83 -19.08 -2.41 -25.31
N ILE A 84 -17.93 -2.24 -24.64
CA ILE A 84 -16.64 -2.03 -25.32
C ILE A 84 -16.34 -3.17 -26.29
N ASN A 85 -16.54 -4.41 -25.83
CA ASN A 85 -16.20 -5.61 -26.58
C ASN A 85 -17.18 -5.90 -27.74
N LYS A 86 -18.48 -5.68 -27.53
CA LYS A 86 -19.53 -6.00 -28.51
C LYS A 86 -19.79 -4.89 -29.52
N GLU A 87 -19.66 -3.64 -29.09
CA GLU A 87 -20.04 -2.47 -29.89
C GLU A 87 -18.81 -1.66 -30.28
N SER A 88 -18.25 -0.90 -29.35
CA SER A 88 -17.03 -0.11 -29.56
C SER A 88 -16.55 0.52 -28.24
N PHE A 89 -15.27 0.88 -28.19
CA PHE A 89 -14.71 1.62 -27.05
C PHE A 89 -15.46 2.94 -26.79
N SER A 90 -15.80 3.71 -27.84
CA SER A 90 -16.49 4.98 -27.69
C SER A 90 -17.88 4.82 -27.06
N ALA A 91 -18.63 3.77 -27.43
CA ALA A 91 -19.92 3.45 -26.84
C ALA A 91 -19.80 3.13 -25.35
N GLY A 92 -18.84 2.26 -24.98
CA GLY A 92 -18.60 1.92 -23.58
C GLY A 92 -18.08 3.10 -22.75
N PHE A 93 -17.22 3.94 -23.35
CA PHE A 93 -16.74 5.18 -22.74
C PHE A 93 -17.89 6.14 -22.43
N ASN A 94 -18.76 6.40 -23.39
CA ASN A 94 -19.91 7.29 -23.19
C ASN A 94 -20.85 6.73 -22.13
N TYR A 95 -21.14 5.42 -22.16
CA TYR A 95 -21.94 4.76 -21.13
C TYR A 95 -21.35 4.95 -19.73
N ALA A 96 -20.04 4.74 -19.56
CA ALA A 96 -19.36 4.93 -18.28
C ALA A 96 -19.42 6.38 -17.81
N ILE A 97 -19.23 7.35 -18.71
CA ILE A 97 -19.32 8.78 -18.37
C ILE A 97 -20.74 9.17 -17.96
N ASP A 98 -21.78 8.66 -18.63
CA ASP A 98 -23.17 8.91 -18.27
C ASP A 98 -23.44 8.39 -16.85
N ILE A 99 -22.99 7.18 -16.53
CA ILE A 99 -23.12 6.62 -15.17
C ILE A 99 -22.35 7.45 -14.13
N ILE A 100 -21.13 7.91 -14.43
CA ILE A 100 -20.38 8.78 -13.51
C ILE A 100 -21.15 10.09 -13.23
N ASN A 101 -21.83 10.64 -14.25
CA ASN A 101 -22.64 11.84 -14.09
C ASN A 101 -23.93 11.58 -13.27
N ASP A 102 -24.49 10.37 -13.36
CA ASP A 102 -25.66 9.95 -12.57
C ASP A 102 -25.30 9.74 -11.08
N TYR A 103 -24.05 9.39 -10.77
CA TYR A 103 -23.55 9.17 -9.40
C TYR A 103 -22.34 10.06 -9.07
N PRO A 104 -22.47 11.41 -9.05
CA PRO A 104 -21.35 12.34 -9.03
C PRO A 104 -20.52 12.36 -7.72
N HIS A 105 -21.06 11.78 -6.65
CA HIS A 105 -20.44 11.63 -5.33
C HIS A 105 -19.94 10.21 -5.05
N ASN A 106 -20.18 9.25 -5.95
CA ASN A 106 -19.67 7.89 -5.78
C ASN A 106 -18.25 7.80 -6.34
N GLU A 107 -17.28 8.12 -5.49
CA GLU A 107 -15.86 8.19 -5.86
C GLU A 107 -15.28 6.82 -6.21
N VAL A 108 -15.74 5.75 -5.53
CA VAL A 108 -15.32 4.37 -5.78
C VAL A 108 -15.77 3.90 -7.17
N LEU A 109 -17.02 4.16 -7.54
CA LEU A 109 -17.53 3.89 -8.90
C LEU A 109 -16.72 4.66 -9.95
N THR A 110 -16.48 5.95 -9.70
CA THR A 110 -15.74 6.82 -10.61
C THR A 110 -14.33 6.30 -10.85
N LEU A 111 -13.63 5.92 -9.78
CA LEU A 111 -12.29 5.32 -9.86
C LEU A 111 -12.31 4.02 -10.67
N ASN A 112 -13.20 3.08 -10.31
CA ASN A 112 -13.24 1.76 -10.95
C ASN A 112 -13.58 1.85 -12.43
N LEU A 113 -14.53 2.72 -12.82
CA LEU A 113 -14.84 2.96 -14.23
C LEU A 113 -13.65 3.60 -14.96
N ALA A 114 -12.97 4.58 -14.36
CA ALA A 114 -11.79 5.18 -14.98
C ALA A 114 -10.67 4.14 -15.22
N LEU A 115 -10.42 3.25 -14.24
CA LEU A 115 -9.44 2.17 -14.37
C LEU A 115 -9.80 1.17 -15.47
N VAL A 116 -11.07 0.75 -15.56
CA VAL A 116 -11.54 -0.14 -16.63
C VAL A 116 -11.35 0.50 -17.99
N LEU A 117 -11.68 1.78 -18.13
CA LEU A 117 -11.52 2.52 -19.39
C LEU A 117 -10.04 2.69 -19.79
N ASP A 118 -9.15 2.99 -18.83
CA ASP A 118 -7.70 3.08 -19.08
C ASP A 118 -7.12 1.74 -19.53
N GLY A 119 -7.51 0.65 -18.84
CA GLY A 119 -7.11 -0.71 -19.22
C GLY A 119 -7.60 -1.07 -20.62
N ALA A 120 -8.85 -0.72 -20.94
CA ALA A 120 -9.43 -0.96 -22.26
C ALA A 120 -8.79 -0.13 -23.38
N LEU A 121 -8.35 1.12 -23.13
CA LEU A 121 -7.60 1.91 -24.12
C LEU A 121 -6.36 1.16 -24.62
N THR A 122 -5.66 0.50 -23.69
CA THR A 122 -4.44 -0.26 -23.98
C THR A 122 -4.78 -1.60 -24.63
N LEU A 123 -5.73 -2.34 -24.04
CA LEU A 123 -6.08 -3.69 -24.49
C LEU A 123 -6.67 -3.72 -25.91
N PHE A 124 -7.54 -2.76 -26.25
CA PHE A 124 -8.22 -2.70 -27.54
C PHE A 124 -7.48 -1.84 -28.58
N LEU A 125 -6.26 -1.36 -28.27
CA LEU A 125 -5.41 -0.57 -29.18
C LEU A 125 -6.16 0.61 -29.82
N VAL A 126 -6.96 1.33 -29.03
CA VAL A 126 -7.87 2.36 -29.53
C VAL A 126 -7.09 3.48 -30.22
N GLU A 127 -7.49 3.87 -31.43
CA GLU A 127 -6.89 5.00 -32.14
C GLU A 127 -7.37 6.35 -31.58
N ASN A 128 -6.57 7.41 -31.73
CA ASN A 128 -6.93 8.78 -31.32
C ASN A 128 -7.29 8.93 -29.83
N GLN A 129 -6.51 8.33 -28.94
CA GLN A 129 -6.76 8.28 -27.49
C GLN A 129 -6.71 9.63 -26.75
N LYS A 130 -6.34 10.72 -27.43
CA LYS A 130 -6.01 12.01 -26.80
C LYS A 130 -7.19 12.58 -25.99
N GLU A 131 -8.39 12.59 -26.56
CA GLU A 131 -9.58 13.12 -25.87
C GLU A 131 -10.01 12.21 -24.70
N TYR A 132 -9.98 10.88 -24.88
CA TYR A 132 -10.29 9.93 -23.82
C TYR A 132 -9.32 10.06 -22.64
N LYS A 133 -8.00 10.08 -22.90
CA LYS A 133 -6.97 10.25 -21.88
C LYS A 133 -7.10 11.59 -21.15
N LYS A 134 -7.48 12.66 -21.85
CA LYS A 134 -7.70 13.98 -21.23
C LYS A 134 -8.90 13.97 -20.28
N LYS A 135 -9.98 13.28 -20.65
CA LYS A 135 -11.15 13.13 -19.78
C LYS A 135 -10.85 12.25 -18.57
N LEU A 136 -10.15 11.12 -18.76
CA LEU A 136 -9.71 10.25 -17.66
C LEU A 136 -8.77 11.00 -16.69
N GLU A 137 -7.81 11.77 -17.22
CA GLU A 137 -6.95 12.64 -16.40
C GLU A 137 -7.76 13.61 -15.54
N SER A 138 -8.83 14.20 -16.09
CA SER A 138 -9.71 15.09 -15.34
C SER A 138 -10.47 14.35 -14.22
N LEU A 139 -10.83 13.09 -14.43
CA LEU A 139 -11.47 12.28 -13.39
C LEU A 139 -10.48 11.96 -12.26
N TYR A 140 -9.28 11.47 -12.58
CA TYR A 140 -8.27 11.19 -11.56
C TYR A 140 -7.89 12.44 -10.77
N LYS A 141 -7.73 13.61 -11.42
CA LYS A 141 -7.46 14.88 -10.70
C LYS A 141 -8.53 15.23 -9.68
N LYS A 142 -9.81 14.97 -9.97
CA LYS A 142 -10.89 15.16 -9.01
C LYS A 142 -10.75 14.21 -7.82
N LEU A 143 -10.35 12.95 -8.09
CA LEU A 143 -10.21 11.91 -7.06
C LEU A 143 -8.99 12.10 -6.15
N VAL A 144 -7.97 12.88 -6.54
CA VAL A 144 -6.84 13.23 -5.66
C VAL A 144 -7.27 14.03 -4.42
N GLU A 145 -8.37 14.77 -4.53
CA GLU A 145 -8.95 15.56 -3.44
C GLU A 145 -9.88 14.75 -2.53
N SER A 146 -10.04 13.43 -2.79
CA SER A 146 -10.88 12.54 -2.00
C SER A 146 -10.38 12.41 -0.55
N GLU A 147 -11.31 12.36 0.40
CA GLU A 147 -11.04 11.98 1.79
C GLU A 147 -10.83 10.47 1.95
N ASN A 148 -11.27 9.66 0.98
CA ASN A 148 -11.06 8.22 0.98
C ASN A 148 -9.62 7.90 0.59
N TYR A 149 -8.85 7.41 1.56
CA TYR A 149 -7.44 7.04 1.42
C TYR A 149 -7.16 6.18 0.19
N THR A 150 -7.94 5.10 0.00
CA THR A 150 -7.73 4.15 -1.10
C THR A 150 -7.97 4.82 -2.44
N VAL A 151 -9.06 5.58 -2.56
CA VAL A 151 -9.40 6.27 -3.81
C VAL A 151 -8.34 7.31 -4.17
N LYS A 152 -7.97 8.14 -3.21
CA LYS A 152 -6.92 9.15 -3.37
C LYS A 152 -5.59 8.53 -3.78
N ASN A 153 -5.17 7.46 -3.09
CA ASN A 153 -3.90 6.79 -3.37
C ASN A 153 -3.84 6.22 -4.80
N GLU A 154 -4.89 5.52 -5.24
CA GLU A 154 -4.97 4.97 -6.61
C GLU A 154 -4.99 6.08 -7.66
N ALA A 155 -5.76 7.15 -7.46
CA ALA A 155 -5.79 8.28 -8.38
C ALA A 155 -4.41 8.95 -8.53
N ILE A 156 -3.68 9.11 -7.43
CA ILE A 156 -2.30 9.63 -7.46
C ILE A 156 -1.39 8.69 -8.26
N HIS A 157 -1.47 7.37 -8.05
CA HIS A 157 -0.67 6.39 -8.79
C HIS A 157 -0.90 6.46 -10.30
N MET A 158 -2.16 6.56 -10.74
CA MET A 158 -2.50 6.68 -12.16
C MET A 158 -1.94 7.96 -12.78
N LEU A 159 -2.04 9.09 -12.08
CA LEU A 159 -1.49 10.37 -12.56
C LEU A 159 0.04 10.39 -12.58
N ILE A 160 0.71 9.77 -11.59
CA ILE A 160 2.17 9.65 -11.60
C ILE A 160 2.62 8.86 -12.82
N SER A 161 2.05 7.67 -13.07
CA SER A 161 2.41 6.83 -14.22
C SER A 161 2.26 7.60 -15.54
N LYS A 162 1.13 8.28 -15.73
CA LYS A 162 0.87 9.12 -16.91
C LYS A 162 1.90 10.24 -17.08
N TYR A 163 2.18 11.00 -16.02
CA TYR A 163 3.10 12.14 -16.12
C TYR A 163 4.56 11.72 -16.24
N MET A 164 4.91 10.53 -15.74
CA MET A 164 6.20 9.90 -16.01
C MET A 164 6.36 9.57 -17.50
N GLU A 165 5.37 8.94 -18.14
CA GLU A 165 5.40 8.67 -19.60
C GLU A 165 5.50 9.94 -20.44
N GLU A 166 4.88 11.03 -19.98
CA GLU A 166 4.89 12.33 -20.66
C GLU A 166 6.13 13.18 -20.32
N ASN A 167 7.07 12.66 -19.52
CA ASN A 167 8.26 13.37 -19.02
C ASN A 167 7.94 14.69 -18.27
N LYS A 168 6.79 14.77 -17.58
CA LYS A 168 6.33 15.94 -16.81
C LYS A 168 6.73 15.81 -15.34
N TYR A 169 8.02 15.86 -15.08
CA TYR A 169 8.59 15.49 -13.78
C TYR A 169 8.21 16.40 -12.62
N GLU A 170 7.97 17.69 -12.84
CA GLU A 170 7.56 18.63 -11.79
C GLU A 170 6.20 18.23 -11.20
N LYS A 171 5.26 17.80 -12.06
CA LYS A 171 3.93 17.34 -11.63
C LYS A 171 4.00 16.01 -10.89
N VAL A 172 4.91 15.14 -11.28
CA VAL A 172 5.15 13.87 -10.58
C VAL A 172 5.63 14.15 -9.15
N GLU A 173 6.55 15.10 -8.98
CA GLU A 173 7.08 15.49 -7.67
C GLU A 173 5.99 16.08 -6.75
N GLU A 174 5.11 16.94 -7.28
CA GLU A 174 3.94 17.44 -6.57
C GLU A 174 3.02 16.30 -6.07
N LEU A 175 2.70 15.36 -6.97
CA LEU A 175 1.83 14.22 -6.66
C LEU A 175 2.44 13.26 -5.63
N ILE A 176 3.74 12.99 -5.70
CA ILE A 176 4.47 12.17 -4.73
C ILE A 176 4.38 12.78 -3.33
N ASN A 177 4.39 14.11 -3.21
CA ASN A 177 4.26 14.79 -1.93
C ASN A 177 2.83 14.74 -1.36
N LEU A 178 1.83 14.46 -2.20
CA LEU A 178 0.44 14.27 -1.80
C LEU A 178 0.10 12.81 -1.41
N LEU A 179 1.02 11.85 -1.64
CA LEU A 179 0.81 10.46 -1.28
C LEU A 179 0.54 10.35 0.23
N PRO A 180 -0.61 9.77 0.64
CA PRO A 180 -0.94 9.67 2.04
C PRO A 180 0.00 8.68 2.76
N THR A 181 0.53 9.10 3.91
CA THR A 181 1.37 8.25 4.78
C THR A 181 0.48 7.26 5.55
N PRO A 182 0.66 5.95 5.33
CA PRO A 182 1.55 5.20 6.22
C PRO A 182 2.59 4.31 5.52
N SER A 183 2.69 4.30 4.18
CA SER A 183 3.70 3.49 3.47
C SER A 183 4.76 4.35 2.76
N PRO A 184 5.83 4.76 3.47
CA PRO A 184 7.03 5.35 2.86
C PRO A 184 7.60 4.54 1.69
N ARG A 185 7.38 3.21 1.66
CA ARG A 185 7.81 2.34 0.55
C ARG A 185 7.19 2.77 -0.78
N ASN A 186 5.91 3.14 -0.81
CA ASN A 186 5.25 3.59 -2.03
C ASN A 186 5.86 4.92 -2.53
N LYS A 187 6.12 5.85 -1.61
CA LYS A 187 6.77 7.13 -1.93
C LYS A 187 8.19 6.94 -2.46
N ASN A 188 8.99 6.11 -1.78
CA ASN A 188 10.38 5.84 -2.17
C ASN A 188 10.47 5.15 -3.54
N PHE A 189 9.53 4.27 -3.87
CA PHE A 189 9.44 3.65 -5.19
C PHE A 189 9.29 4.71 -6.30
N TYR A 190 8.35 5.65 -6.15
CA TYR A 190 8.16 6.70 -7.16
C TYR A 190 9.32 7.69 -7.22
N LEU A 191 9.87 8.10 -6.07
CA LEU A 191 11.04 8.99 -6.04
C LEU A 191 12.25 8.33 -6.70
N THR A 192 12.50 7.05 -6.44
CA THR A 192 13.58 6.29 -7.07
C THR A 192 13.43 6.29 -8.59
N ASN A 193 12.24 5.99 -9.10
CA ASN A 193 11.98 5.99 -10.54
C ASN A 193 12.08 7.40 -11.15
N LEU A 194 11.59 8.42 -10.44
CA LEU A 194 11.71 9.83 -10.85
C LEU A 194 13.18 10.26 -10.97
N TYR A 195 14.00 9.93 -9.96
CA TYR A 195 15.44 10.22 -9.98
C TYR A 195 16.15 9.45 -11.09
N PHE A 196 15.78 8.19 -11.33
CA PHE A 196 16.31 7.42 -12.46
C PHE A 196 16.01 8.09 -13.80
N GLN A 197 14.77 8.51 -14.05
CA GLN A 197 14.40 9.21 -15.30
C GLN A 197 15.07 10.58 -15.44
N LYS A 198 15.31 11.29 -14.34
CA LYS A 198 16.09 12.54 -14.30
C LYS A 198 17.61 12.31 -14.43
N ASN A 199 18.09 11.07 -14.60
CA ASN A 199 19.51 10.69 -14.56
C ASN A 199 20.23 11.06 -13.24
N ASN A 200 19.48 11.26 -12.16
CA ASN A 200 20.02 11.50 -10.83
C ASN A 200 20.24 10.16 -10.09
N PHE A 201 21.21 9.38 -10.58
CA PHE A 201 21.40 7.99 -10.13
C PHE A 201 21.84 7.88 -8.68
N ASP A 202 22.60 8.86 -8.16
CA ASP A 202 23.09 8.82 -6.78
C ASP A 202 21.94 8.93 -5.77
N GLU A 203 20.96 9.81 -6.01
CA GLU A 203 19.78 9.93 -5.15
C GLU A 203 18.84 8.71 -5.28
N ALA A 204 18.71 8.13 -6.49
CA ALA A 204 17.98 6.88 -6.67
C ALA A 204 18.63 5.73 -5.88
N LEU A 205 19.96 5.60 -5.95
CA LEU A 205 20.71 4.55 -5.26
C LEU A 205 20.71 4.75 -3.75
N LYS A 206 20.71 5.99 -3.24
CA LYS A 206 20.50 6.28 -1.81
C LYS A 206 19.20 5.70 -1.28
N LEU A 207 18.09 5.94 -1.99
CA LEU A 207 16.78 5.43 -1.59
C LEU A 207 16.75 3.90 -1.60
N LEU A 208 17.25 3.28 -2.68
CA LEU A 208 17.32 1.82 -2.81
C LEU A 208 18.21 1.18 -1.74
N SER A 209 19.37 1.77 -1.45
CA SER A 209 20.27 1.30 -0.38
C SER A 209 19.58 1.33 0.98
N SER A 210 18.82 2.39 1.29
CA SER A 210 18.08 2.50 2.55
C SER A 210 16.95 1.47 2.64
N GLU A 211 16.21 1.27 1.55
CA GLU A 211 15.13 0.29 1.48
C GLU A 211 15.64 -1.16 1.59
N LEU A 212 16.82 -1.42 1.01
CA LEU A 212 17.52 -2.69 1.15
C LEU A 212 17.89 -2.96 2.61
N ILE A 213 18.49 -1.99 3.33
CA ILE A 213 18.81 -2.14 4.76
C ILE A 213 17.55 -2.47 5.57
N GLN A 214 16.45 -1.75 5.34
CA GLN A 214 15.20 -2.01 6.07
C GLN A 214 14.67 -3.41 5.79
N SER A 215 14.65 -3.82 4.52
CA SER A 215 14.14 -5.14 4.10
C SER A 215 15.00 -6.29 4.65
N LEU A 216 16.32 -6.11 4.69
CA LEU A 216 17.23 -7.06 5.32
C LEU A 216 16.99 -7.14 6.82
N SER A 217 16.83 -6.01 7.50
CA SER A 217 16.53 -5.95 8.94
C SER A 217 15.21 -6.64 9.28
N ASP A 218 14.16 -6.42 8.49
CA ASP A 218 12.87 -7.09 8.65
C ASP A 218 13.03 -8.62 8.49
N THR A 219 13.78 -9.05 7.47
CA THR A 219 14.04 -10.48 7.22
C THR A 219 14.87 -11.11 8.35
N GLN A 220 15.87 -10.41 8.87
CA GLN A 220 16.67 -10.83 10.02
C GLN A 220 15.78 -11.05 11.25
N ASN A 221 14.89 -10.11 11.56
CA ASN A 221 13.98 -10.21 12.70
C ASN A 221 13.03 -11.41 12.57
N ILE A 222 12.51 -11.67 11.36
CA ILE A 222 11.67 -12.83 11.09
C ILE A 222 12.45 -14.12 11.33
N LEU A 223 13.64 -14.27 10.71
CA LEU A 223 14.48 -15.46 10.87
C LEU A 223 14.88 -15.69 12.33
N PHE A 224 15.24 -14.63 13.05
CA PHE A 224 15.58 -14.71 14.47
C PHE A 224 14.39 -15.18 15.31
N MET A 225 13.19 -14.66 15.07
CA MET A 225 11.99 -15.14 15.75
C MET A 225 11.70 -16.62 15.45
N MET A 226 11.92 -17.06 14.20
CA MET A 226 11.76 -18.47 13.82
C MET A 226 12.76 -19.37 14.56
N VAL A 227 14.01 -18.94 14.78
CA VAL A 227 14.99 -19.63 15.64
C VAL A 227 14.42 -19.82 17.04
N LYS A 228 13.95 -18.74 17.68
CA LYS A 228 13.42 -18.78 19.05
C LYS A 228 12.21 -19.71 19.18
N ILE A 229 11.30 -19.69 18.21
CA ILE A 229 10.14 -20.59 18.17
C ILE A 229 10.59 -22.04 18.02
N ALA A 230 11.49 -22.34 17.09
CA ALA A 230 12.00 -23.70 16.87
C ALA A 230 12.71 -24.26 18.11
N LEU A 231 13.46 -23.43 18.84
CA LEU A 231 14.08 -23.81 20.11
C LEU A 231 13.03 -24.15 21.18
N LYS A 232 11.99 -23.32 21.34
CA LYS A 232 10.89 -23.56 22.28
C LYS A 232 10.07 -24.81 21.97
N GLU A 233 9.92 -25.15 20.70
CA GLU A 233 9.23 -26.36 20.24
C GLU A 233 10.14 -27.59 20.17
N ASN A 234 11.40 -27.47 20.62
CA ASN A 234 12.39 -28.54 20.61
C ASN A 234 12.67 -29.10 19.20
N ARG A 235 12.78 -28.22 18.20
CA ARG A 235 13.12 -28.49 16.80
C ARG A 235 14.54 -27.96 16.46
N PRO A 236 15.62 -28.62 16.92
CA PRO A 236 16.98 -28.07 16.85
C PRO A 236 17.53 -27.96 15.41
N GLU A 237 17.17 -28.88 14.52
CA GLU A 237 17.60 -28.82 13.11
C GLU A 237 17.00 -27.62 12.38
N ASP A 238 15.73 -27.29 12.67
CA ASP A 238 15.06 -26.13 12.09
C ASP A 238 15.67 -24.82 12.62
N ALA A 239 15.93 -24.75 13.92
CA ALA A 239 16.63 -23.60 14.53
C ALA A 239 17.99 -23.36 13.86
N LYS A 240 18.77 -24.44 13.65
CA LYS A 240 20.07 -24.37 12.98
C LYS A 240 19.95 -23.92 11.52
N LEU A 241 18.95 -24.42 10.80
CA LEU A 241 18.68 -24.01 9.42
C LEU A 241 18.36 -22.50 9.34
N TYR A 242 17.47 -22.00 10.20
CA TYR A 242 17.10 -20.58 10.25
C TYR A 242 18.31 -19.70 10.62
N ALA A 243 19.12 -20.12 11.59
CA ALA A 243 20.34 -19.40 11.95
C ALA A 243 21.38 -19.38 10.82
N ASN A 244 21.53 -20.48 10.07
CA ASN A 244 22.41 -20.52 8.90
C ASN A 244 21.93 -19.56 7.80
N SER A 245 20.62 -19.51 7.54
CA SER A 245 20.03 -18.53 6.60
C SER A 245 20.24 -17.08 7.08
N TYR A 246 20.07 -16.83 8.38
CA TYR A 246 20.34 -15.52 8.99
C TYR A 246 21.80 -15.09 8.77
N LYS A 247 22.76 -15.99 9.03
CA LYS A 247 24.19 -15.72 8.83
C LYS A 247 24.49 -15.43 7.36
N LYS A 248 24.03 -16.28 6.45
CA LYS A 248 24.25 -16.13 5.01
C LYS A 248 23.70 -14.81 4.48
N LEU A 249 22.52 -14.40 4.94
CA LEU A 249 21.93 -13.10 4.59
C LEU A 249 22.84 -11.93 4.96
N ASN A 250 23.45 -11.97 6.15
CA ASN A 250 24.38 -10.92 6.59
C ASN A 250 25.68 -10.92 5.78
N ASP A 251 26.24 -12.11 5.52
CA ASP A 251 27.48 -12.26 4.75
C ASP A 251 27.33 -11.78 3.30
N ASP A 252 26.27 -12.22 2.60
CA ASP A 252 26.06 -11.94 1.17
C ASP A 252 25.80 -10.45 0.90
N PHE A 253 25.18 -9.73 1.85
CA PHE A 253 24.84 -8.32 1.71
C PHE A 253 25.82 -7.37 2.41
N GLY A 254 26.95 -7.88 2.94
CA GLY A 254 27.99 -7.06 3.57
C GLY A 254 27.48 -6.26 4.76
N PHE A 255 26.53 -6.81 5.52
CA PHE A 255 26.08 -6.22 6.78
C PHE A 255 27.15 -6.44 7.87
N LEU A 256 26.99 -5.83 9.04
CA LEU A 256 27.93 -6.00 10.16
C LEU A 256 28.18 -7.48 10.45
N LYS A 257 29.41 -7.95 10.27
CA LYS A 257 29.79 -9.36 10.51
C LYS A 257 29.52 -9.80 11.94
N PHE A 258 29.60 -8.88 12.91
CA PHE A 258 29.15 -9.09 14.28
C PHE A 258 27.72 -9.63 14.35
N ILE A 259 26.79 -9.00 13.62
CA ILE A 259 25.37 -9.35 13.63
C ILE A 259 25.15 -10.75 13.08
N SER A 260 25.94 -11.19 12.09
CA SER A 260 25.80 -12.50 11.42
C SER A 260 25.80 -13.71 12.36
N TYR A 261 26.39 -13.58 13.55
CA TYR A 261 26.53 -14.64 14.53
C TYR A 261 25.40 -14.68 15.58
N THR A 262 24.57 -13.64 15.66
CA THR A 262 23.54 -13.46 16.71
C THR A 262 22.60 -14.66 16.80
N ALA A 263 22.12 -15.16 15.66
CA ALA A 263 21.19 -16.28 15.62
C ALA A 263 21.82 -17.60 16.12
N HIS A 264 23.11 -17.84 15.85
CA HIS A 264 23.82 -19.01 16.37
C HIS A 264 24.14 -18.86 17.86
N LEU A 265 24.43 -17.64 18.32
CA LEU A 265 24.62 -17.37 19.74
C LEU A 265 23.35 -17.69 20.54
N GLU A 266 22.17 -17.25 20.09
CA GLU A 266 20.88 -17.57 20.72
C GLU A 266 20.70 -19.09 20.92
N ILE A 267 21.06 -19.90 19.93
CA ILE A 267 21.00 -21.37 20.03
C ILE A 267 21.94 -21.90 21.13
N ALA A 268 23.16 -21.38 21.21
CA ALA A 268 24.12 -21.79 22.21
C ALA A 268 23.69 -21.39 23.63
N LEU A 269 23.18 -20.16 23.79
CA LEU A 269 22.66 -19.64 25.06
C LEU A 269 21.44 -20.43 25.53
N TYR A 270 20.47 -20.70 24.64
CA TYR A 270 19.28 -21.48 24.98
C TYR A 270 19.61 -22.89 25.48
N ASN A 271 20.59 -23.54 24.85
CA ASN A 271 21.05 -24.88 25.23
C ASN A 271 22.04 -24.87 26.40
N LYS A 272 22.45 -23.70 26.89
CA LYS A 272 23.56 -23.51 27.85
C LYS A 272 24.85 -24.23 27.42
N ASP A 273 25.10 -24.25 26.11
CA ASP A 273 26.32 -24.81 25.52
C ASP A 273 27.46 -23.80 25.64
N LYS A 274 28.22 -23.95 26.74
CA LYS A 274 29.31 -23.06 27.11
C LYS A 274 30.40 -22.95 26.06
N GLU A 275 30.88 -24.07 25.51
CA GLU A 275 31.99 -24.06 24.56
C GLU A 275 31.58 -23.42 23.23
N SER A 276 30.37 -23.72 22.75
CA SER A 276 29.84 -23.08 21.54
C SER A 276 29.60 -21.59 21.74
N ALA A 277 29.04 -21.18 22.88
CA ALA A 277 28.77 -19.77 23.17
C ALA A 277 30.07 -18.95 23.20
N LEU A 278 31.12 -19.44 23.89
CA LEU A 278 32.42 -18.77 23.95
C LEU A 278 33.07 -18.64 22.57
N LEU A 279 33.06 -19.71 21.78
CA LEU A 279 33.61 -19.69 20.42
C LEU A 279 32.90 -18.69 19.51
N ILE A 280 31.57 -18.58 19.64
CA ILE A 280 30.77 -17.64 18.85
C ILE A 280 31.03 -16.21 19.32
N LEU A 281 31.02 -15.96 20.63
CA LEU A 281 31.33 -14.66 21.20
C LEU A 281 32.73 -14.17 20.80
N GLU A 282 33.72 -15.05 20.74
CA GLU A 282 35.08 -14.70 20.31
C GLU A 282 35.07 -14.22 18.85
N LYS A 283 34.40 -14.95 17.96
CA LYS A 283 34.23 -14.55 16.56
C LYS A 283 33.47 -13.24 16.42
N MET A 284 32.43 -13.04 17.22
CA MET A 284 31.65 -11.79 17.27
C MET A 284 32.54 -10.62 17.66
N LEU A 285 33.21 -10.71 18.81
CA LEU A 285 34.05 -9.64 19.34
C LEU A 285 35.24 -9.32 18.42
N ASN A 286 35.89 -10.33 17.85
CA ASN A 286 36.97 -10.11 16.88
C ASN A 286 36.48 -9.38 15.62
N SER A 287 35.21 -9.58 15.23
CA SER A 287 34.63 -8.86 14.08
C SER A 287 34.24 -7.41 14.39
N LEU A 288 34.26 -6.96 15.64
CA LEU A 288 34.00 -5.55 15.99
C LEU A 288 35.08 -4.61 15.44
N GLU A 289 36.29 -5.13 15.17
CA GLU A 289 37.36 -4.37 14.54
C GLU A 289 37.19 -4.18 13.03
N GLU A 290 36.35 -5.02 12.41
CA GLU A 290 36.03 -4.87 11.00
C GLU A 290 35.17 -3.61 10.86
N ASN A 291 35.83 -2.48 10.61
CA ASN A 291 35.20 -1.18 10.41
C ASN A 291 34.00 -1.36 9.48
N TRP A 292 32.80 -1.08 9.97
CA TRP A 292 31.61 -1.02 9.12
C TRP A 292 31.69 0.23 8.25
N ASN A 293 32.52 0.13 7.21
CA ASN A 293 32.65 1.16 6.23
C ASN A 293 31.55 0.95 5.19
N VAL A 294 30.40 1.53 5.46
CA VAL A 294 29.25 1.65 4.57
C VAL A 294 29.69 2.09 3.16
N GLY A 295 30.72 2.93 3.06
CA GLY A 295 31.35 3.41 1.81
C GLY A 295 32.03 2.32 0.95
N ASN A 296 32.45 1.20 1.54
CA ASN A 296 33.14 0.12 0.81
C ASN A 296 32.19 -0.95 0.28
N SER A 297 30.95 -1.02 0.79
CA SER A 297 29.94 -1.95 0.27
C SER A 297 29.29 -1.39 -0.98
N ILE A 298 29.24 -2.19 -2.05
CA ILE A 298 28.51 -1.80 -3.28
C ILE A 298 27.03 -1.53 -3.00
N PHE A 299 26.47 -2.15 -1.96
CA PHE A 299 25.07 -2.00 -1.57
C PHE A 299 24.78 -0.71 -0.81
N TYR A 300 25.77 -0.13 -0.12
CA TYR A 300 25.52 0.97 0.83
C TYR A 300 26.38 2.21 0.59
N LYS A 301 27.34 2.19 -0.33
CA LYS A 301 28.29 3.31 -0.56
C LYS A 301 27.65 4.68 -0.81
N PHE A 302 26.38 4.70 -1.23
CA PHE A 302 25.61 5.91 -1.52
C PHE A 302 24.96 6.52 -0.27
N LEU A 303 24.75 5.72 0.79
CA LEU A 303 24.34 6.20 2.09
C LEU A 303 25.54 6.92 2.70
N ASN A 304 25.55 8.26 2.61
CA ASN A 304 26.62 9.13 3.10
C ASN A 304 27.22 8.59 4.42
N SER A 305 28.45 8.07 4.35
CA SER A 305 29.22 7.71 5.53
C SER A 305 30.00 8.94 5.97
N SER A 306 29.38 9.78 6.80
CA SER A 306 30.19 10.73 7.57
C SER A 306 31.08 9.94 8.54
N LYS A 307 32.28 10.46 8.82
CA LYS A 307 33.14 9.93 9.90
C LYS A 307 32.39 9.85 11.25
N ASP A 308 31.44 10.75 11.47
CA ASP A 308 30.59 10.80 12.67
C ASP A 308 29.76 9.53 12.92
N ASN A 309 29.41 8.76 11.88
CA ASN A 309 28.65 7.51 12.05
C ASN A 309 29.51 6.38 12.62
N LEU A 310 30.80 6.33 12.27
CA LEU A 310 31.74 5.34 12.79
C LEU A 310 32.10 5.66 14.25
N ASP A 311 32.33 6.93 14.57
CA ASP A 311 32.63 7.36 15.93
C ASP A 311 31.41 7.16 16.86
N ASN A 312 30.19 7.38 16.38
CA ASN A 312 28.97 7.06 17.14
C ASN A 312 28.79 5.55 17.35
N TYR A 313 29.07 4.73 16.33
CA TYR A 313 29.00 3.27 16.45
C TYR A 313 29.98 2.76 17.53
N ILE A 314 31.25 3.18 17.46
CA ILE A 314 32.28 2.75 18.41
C ILE A 314 32.00 3.28 19.82
N SER A 315 31.58 4.55 19.96
CA SER A 315 31.40 5.18 21.28
C SER A 315 30.09 4.82 22.00
N LYS A 316 29.06 4.33 21.30
CA LYS A 316 27.74 4.03 21.92
C LYS A 316 27.33 2.57 21.80
N PHE A 317 27.55 1.94 20.64
CA PHE A 317 27.02 0.61 20.38
C PHE A 317 27.88 -0.49 21.01
N ILE A 318 29.21 -0.39 20.85
CA ILE A 318 30.14 -1.38 21.44
C ILE A 318 30.03 -1.43 22.98
N PRO A 319 30.02 -0.30 23.72
CA PRO A 319 29.81 -0.34 25.17
C PRO A 319 28.49 -0.98 25.58
N ALA A 320 27.41 -0.70 24.85
CA ALA A 320 26.10 -1.27 25.14
C ALA A 320 26.09 -2.80 24.95
N ILE A 321 26.72 -3.31 23.88
CA ILE A 321 26.88 -4.75 23.64
C ILE A 321 27.64 -5.42 24.79
N LEU A 322 28.81 -4.88 25.15
CA LEU A 322 29.65 -5.47 26.20
C LEU A 322 28.92 -5.45 27.56
N LYS A 323 28.21 -4.37 27.86
CA LYS A 323 27.36 -4.27 29.06
C LYS A 323 26.23 -5.30 29.03
N GLY A 324 25.61 -5.53 27.86
CA GLY A 324 24.59 -6.57 27.68
C GLY A 324 25.10 -7.95 28.06
N PHE A 325 26.26 -8.35 27.54
CA PHE A 325 26.91 -9.62 27.89
C PHE A 325 27.18 -9.77 29.40
N GLU A 326 27.48 -8.67 30.10
CA GLU A 326 27.73 -8.67 31.55
C GLU A 326 26.45 -8.62 32.41
N THR A 327 25.31 -8.18 31.86
CA THR A 327 24.11 -7.86 32.66
C THR A 327 22.89 -8.71 32.35
N GLU A 328 22.73 -9.19 31.11
CA GLU A 328 21.58 -10.02 30.72
C GLU A 328 21.67 -11.46 31.28
N GLU A 329 20.57 -11.94 31.86
CA GLU A 329 20.47 -13.23 32.57
C GLU A 329 20.88 -14.44 31.71
N GLU A 330 20.69 -14.36 30.39
CA GLU A 330 21.03 -15.43 29.47
C GLU A 330 22.53 -15.76 29.45
N TYR A 331 23.40 -14.84 29.89
CA TYR A 331 24.85 -15.04 29.97
C TYR A 331 25.34 -15.50 31.36
N ASP A 332 24.46 -15.63 32.37
CA ASP A 332 24.86 -15.92 33.76
C ASP A 332 25.80 -17.12 33.88
N PHE A 333 25.55 -18.16 33.09
CA PHE A 333 26.33 -19.40 33.10
C PHE A 333 27.75 -19.26 32.52
N LEU A 334 28.07 -18.13 31.89
CA LEU A 334 29.39 -17.82 31.34
C LEU A 334 30.22 -16.90 32.25
N ARG A 335 29.60 -16.19 33.20
CA ARG A 335 30.25 -15.12 33.98
C ARG A 335 31.33 -15.60 34.95
N GLU A 336 31.32 -16.88 35.30
CA GLU A 336 32.37 -17.51 36.12
C GLU A 336 33.52 -18.08 35.27
N ASP A 337 33.42 -18.06 33.94
CA ASP A 337 34.48 -18.56 33.06
C ASP A 337 35.56 -17.50 32.84
N GLU A 338 36.81 -17.85 33.12
CA GLU A 338 37.96 -16.96 32.96
C GLU A 338 38.12 -16.47 31.50
N ARG A 339 37.83 -17.30 30.50
CA ARG A 339 37.94 -16.92 29.07
C ARG A 339 36.91 -15.86 28.72
N PHE A 340 35.69 -15.97 29.25
CA PHE A 340 34.65 -14.97 29.04
C PHE A 340 35.06 -13.62 29.64
N LEU A 341 35.48 -13.62 30.90
CA LEU A 341 35.92 -12.40 31.59
C LEU A 341 37.11 -11.74 30.90
N GLU A 342 38.09 -12.54 30.46
CA GLU A 342 39.25 -12.05 29.70
C GLU A 342 38.83 -11.44 28.35
N MET A 343 37.93 -12.10 27.61
CA MET A 343 37.41 -11.59 26.34
C MET A 343 36.72 -10.23 26.49
N ILE A 344 35.84 -10.08 27.49
CA ILE A 344 35.13 -8.82 27.73
C ILE A 344 36.11 -7.72 28.16
N SER A 345 37.01 -8.02 29.10
CA SER A 345 38.02 -7.08 29.60
C SER A 345 38.94 -6.58 28.47
N ASN A 346 39.47 -7.50 27.65
CA ASN A 346 40.34 -7.16 26.53
C ASN A 346 39.64 -6.25 25.51
N ASN A 347 38.34 -6.47 25.24
CA ASN A 347 37.58 -5.61 24.33
C ASN A 347 37.26 -4.24 24.95
N LYS A 348 36.96 -4.16 26.24
CA LYS A 348 36.80 -2.87 26.94
C LYS A 348 38.07 -2.02 26.88
N ILE A 349 39.23 -2.62 27.12
CA ILE A 349 40.53 -1.97 27.01
C ILE A 349 40.78 -1.52 25.57
N LYS A 350 40.57 -2.42 24.59
CA LYS A 350 40.78 -2.14 23.16
C LYS A 350 39.98 -0.92 22.69
N PHE A 351 38.70 -0.84 23.07
CA PHE A 351 37.81 0.24 22.63
C PHE A 351 37.79 1.46 23.57
N LYS A 352 38.71 1.52 24.55
CA LYS A 352 38.83 2.63 25.53
C LYS A 352 37.52 2.93 26.24
N ILE A 353 36.83 1.88 26.66
CA ILE A 353 35.57 2.00 27.38
C ILE A 353 35.91 2.14 28.85
N ASP A 354 35.81 3.37 29.39
CA ASP A 354 36.06 3.64 30.79
C ASP A 354 35.05 2.87 31.66
N ASN A 355 35.53 2.05 32.59
CA ASN A 355 34.71 1.33 33.57
C ASN A 355 34.08 2.25 34.64
N GLU A 356 34.10 3.57 34.47
CA GLU A 356 33.78 4.55 35.52
C GLU A 356 32.85 5.67 35.04
N LYS A 357 31.61 5.36 34.64
CA LYS A 357 30.48 6.31 34.73
C LYS A 357 29.16 5.57 34.90
N GLU A 358 28.94 4.99 36.07
CA GLU A 358 27.59 4.76 36.61
C GLU A 358 27.72 4.61 38.13
N LEU A 359 27.56 5.74 38.81
CA LEU A 359 27.26 5.86 40.25
C LEU A 359 25.84 6.36 40.37
#